data_AF-A0A352SU63-F1
#
_entry.id   AF-A0A352SU63-F1
#
_cell.length_a   1.000
_cell.length_b   1.000
_cell.length_c   1.000
_cell.angle_alpha   90.00
_cell.angle_beta   90.00
_cell.angle_gamma   90.00
#
_symmetry.space_group_name_H-M   'P 1'
#
loop_
_entity.id
_entity.type
_entity.pdbx_description
1 polymer ?
#
loop_
_entity_poly.entity_id
_entity_poly.type
_entity_poly.pdbx_seq_one_letter_code
_entity_poly.pdbx_strand_id
1 'polypeptide(L)'
;GGTTSSPVAFPIAAESLGEVTISPTGAFEAGSYQTFTLVYTAGKFGIDDSGSMRVCFRFASDQTRPQFEDPTGPNYTTITASNNAVLTYHYDPKGNVRPWDRTLYIKVVRGFLREGDSITITFGDRSGGSPGMRLQTFCEETYEFHTLIDPIATFCYQPVPNQPVIQIVPGKPERFLAVAPTIRDVGEAFEVKFKAEDKWGNPSDQCDCQLTVRASHPIDGLPDSVTLKPGQFAGVITGLRVHEAADLVIEFFDEAGVLQCATNPIRIEPAPVSRHFWGDLHGQSEETIGTGTAEAYFKFARDRAFVDITGHQGNDFQITTEFWRHLDDLCAAFNEDGHFIAI
;
A
#
# COMPACT_ATOMS: atom_id res chain seq x y z
N GLY A 1 37.26 -3.58 -22.81
CA GLY A 1 37.43 -5.01 -23.09
C GLY A 1 37.90 -5.69 -21.84
N GLY A 2 37.00 -6.40 -21.17
CA GLY A 2 37.18 -7.09 -19.89
C GLY A 2 35.94 -7.93 -19.62
N THR A 3 35.99 -8.85 -18.65
CA THR A 3 34.83 -9.67 -18.24
C THR A 3 33.76 -8.86 -17.50
N THR A 4 34.07 -7.60 -17.17
CA THR A 4 33.17 -6.66 -16.50
C THR A 4 32.94 -5.43 -17.39
N SER A 5 31.66 -5.08 -17.59
CA SER A 5 31.22 -3.85 -18.28
C SER A 5 30.36 -3.03 -17.32
N SER A 6 31.00 -2.47 -16.30
CA SER A 6 30.33 -1.69 -15.25
C SER A 6 31.09 -0.37 -15.06
N PRO A 7 30.47 0.78 -15.35
CA PRO A 7 31.06 2.08 -15.00
C PRO A 7 31.09 2.27 -13.48
N VAL A 8 31.62 3.40 -13.01
CA VAL A 8 31.38 3.87 -11.64
C VAL A 8 29.87 3.99 -11.44
N ALA A 9 29.30 3.34 -10.43
CA ALA A 9 27.84 3.28 -10.24
C ALA A 9 27.21 4.64 -9.91
N PHE A 10 27.94 5.49 -9.17
CA PHE A 10 27.50 6.82 -8.77
C PHE A 10 28.58 7.86 -9.18
N PRO A 11 28.68 8.20 -10.47
CA PRO A 11 29.75 9.08 -10.97
C PRO A 11 29.60 10.54 -10.52
N ILE A 12 28.39 10.97 -10.13
CA ILE A 12 28.08 12.33 -9.71
C ILE A 12 27.72 12.33 -8.21
N ALA A 13 28.19 13.33 -7.46
CA ALA A 13 27.80 13.50 -6.06
C ALA A 13 26.29 13.74 -5.94
N ALA A 14 25.61 13.12 -4.97
CA ALA A 14 24.15 13.06 -4.92
C ALA A 14 23.50 14.46 -4.88
N GLU A 15 24.11 15.40 -4.16
CA GLU A 15 23.72 16.81 -4.06
C GLU A 15 23.83 17.59 -5.38
N SER A 16 24.57 17.07 -6.37
CA SER A 16 24.77 17.69 -7.68
C SER A 16 23.83 17.16 -8.76
N LEU A 17 23.00 16.15 -8.45
CA LEU A 17 22.06 15.53 -9.41
C LEU A 17 20.87 16.44 -9.73
N GLY A 18 20.54 17.37 -8.82
CA GLY A 18 19.33 18.18 -8.90
C GLY A 18 18.29 17.75 -7.89
N GLU A 19 17.07 18.22 -8.09
CA GLU A 19 15.96 17.99 -7.17
C GLU A 19 14.67 17.64 -7.91
N VAL A 20 13.76 16.99 -7.20
CA VAL A 20 12.45 16.62 -7.71
C VAL A 20 11.41 17.09 -6.72
N THR A 21 10.34 17.70 -7.25
CA THR A 21 9.16 18.06 -6.47
C THR A 21 7.93 17.46 -7.11
N ILE A 22 6.89 17.22 -6.31
CA ILE A 22 5.58 16.77 -6.79
C ILE A 22 4.49 17.67 -6.23
N SER A 23 3.44 17.90 -7.00
CA SER A 23 2.20 18.53 -6.54
C SER A 23 0.99 17.88 -7.18
N PRO A 24 -0.17 17.80 -6.48
CA PRO A 24 -0.34 18.11 -5.07
C PRO A 24 0.39 17.10 -4.16
N THR A 25 0.70 17.51 -2.93
CA THR A 25 1.22 16.62 -1.86
C THR A 25 0.12 16.30 -0.85
N GLY A 26 0.34 15.28 -0.02
CA GLY A 26 -0.57 14.89 1.07
C GLY A 26 -1.18 13.52 0.87
N ALA A 27 -2.42 13.37 1.35
CA ALA A 27 -3.16 12.11 1.38
C ALA A 27 -4.26 12.07 0.32
N PHE A 28 -4.37 10.95 -0.38
CA PHE A 28 -5.32 10.72 -1.48
C PHE A 28 -6.02 9.38 -1.31
N GLU A 29 -7.31 9.33 -1.62
CA GLU A 29 -8.12 8.11 -1.48
C GLU A 29 -7.62 6.99 -2.41
N ALA A 30 -7.55 5.76 -1.90
CA ALA A 30 -7.22 4.55 -2.65
C ALA A 30 -8.13 4.37 -3.89
N GLY A 31 -7.50 4.11 -5.03
CA GLY A 31 -8.16 3.98 -6.33
C GLY A 31 -8.91 5.23 -6.81
N SER A 32 -8.71 6.39 -6.19
CA SER A 32 -9.21 7.66 -6.72
C SER A 32 -8.40 8.11 -7.93
N TYR A 33 -9.03 8.92 -8.78
CA TYR A 33 -8.37 9.54 -9.93
C TYR A 33 -7.78 10.90 -9.54
N GLN A 34 -6.48 11.07 -9.77
CA GLN A 34 -5.73 12.27 -9.43
C GLN A 34 -4.92 12.79 -10.64
N THR A 35 -4.42 14.02 -10.52
CA THR A 35 -3.44 14.59 -11.44
C THR A 35 -2.24 15.01 -10.61
N PHE A 36 -1.05 14.56 -10.99
CA PHE A 36 0.19 14.93 -10.32
C PHE A 36 1.16 15.58 -11.30
N THR A 37 1.72 16.71 -10.93
CA THR A 37 2.82 17.35 -11.63
C THR A 37 4.11 17.09 -10.88
N LEU A 38 4.99 16.29 -11.46
CA LEU A 38 6.35 16.06 -11.00
C LEU A 38 7.31 16.94 -11.80
N VAL A 39 8.11 17.75 -11.11
CA VAL A 39 9.10 18.64 -11.71
C VAL A 39 10.48 18.21 -11.25
N TYR A 40 11.30 17.75 -12.19
CA TYR A 40 12.74 17.61 -11.99
C TYR A 40 13.44 18.90 -12.40
N THR A 41 14.26 19.46 -11.51
CA THR A 41 15.14 20.60 -11.79
C THR A 41 16.57 20.11 -11.85
N ALA A 42 17.23 20.33 -12.99
CA ALA A 42 18.55 19.81 -13.22
C ALA A 42 19.60 20.45 -12.32
N GLY A 43 20.43 19.61 -11.71
CA GLY A 43 21.53 20.06 -10.85
C GLY A 43 22.72 20.61 -11.63
N LYS A 44 23.85 20.73 -10.93
CA LYS A 44 25.11 21.33 -11.41
C LYS A 44 25.55 20.87 -12.81
N PHE A 45 25.34 19.59 -13.13
CA PHE A 45 25.80 18.99 -14.39
C PHE A 45 24.74 19.00 -15.49
N GLY A 46 23.51 19.46 -15.22
CA GLY A 46 22.44 19.46 -16.21
C GLY A 46 21.96 18.05 -16.58
N ILE A 47 21.50 17.88 -17.82
CA ILE A 47 21.38 16.57 -18.49
C ILE A 47 21.93 16.76 -19.91
N ASP A 48 22.98 16.03 -20.26
CA ASP A 48 23.61 16.11 -21.59
C ASP A 48 22.72 15.50 -22.68
N ASP A 49 23.10 15.73 -23.95
CA ASP A 49 22.50 15.00 -25.07
C ASP A 49 22.62 13.49 -24.82
N SER A 50 21.54 12.75 -25.08
CA SER A 50 21.38 11.34 -24.76
C SER A 50 21.33 10.96 -23.27
N GLY A 51 21.50 11.91 -22.35
CA GLY A 51 21.21 11.74 -20.93
C GLY A 51 19.72 11.48 -20.69
N SER A 52 19.38 10.94 -19.52
CA SER A 52 18.02 10.49 -19.25
C SER A 52 17.64 10.48 -17.77
N MET A 53 16.35 10.39 -17.51
CA MET A 53 15.79 10.16 -16.18
C MET A 53 14.77 9.01 -16.21
N ARG A 54 14.51 8.46 -15.03
CA ARG A 54 13.50 7.44 -14.76
C ARG A 54 12.64 7.88 -13.60
N VAL A 55 11.33 7.69 -13.72
CA VAL A 55 10.43 7.67 -12.56
C VAL A 55 9.92 6.24 -12.41
N CYS A 56 10.34 5.60 -11.33
CA CYS A 56 10.10 4.20 -11.05
C CYS A 56 9.02 4.05 -9.98
N PHE A 57 8.20 3.02 -10.12
CA PHE A 57 7.19 2.62 -9.15
C PHE A 57 7.45 1.18 -8.70
N ARG A 58 6.97 0.84 -7.51
CA ARG A 58 7.14 -0.52 -6.99
C ARG A 58 6.39 -1.54 -7.85
N PHE A 59 6.92 -2.75 -7.88
CA PHE A 59 6.31 -3.89 -8.55
C PHE A 59 4.90 -4.15 -8.02
N ALA A 60 4.75 -4.15 -6.69
CA ALA A 60 3.49 -4.33 -5.99
C ALA A 60 2.69 -3.03 -6.07
N SER A 61 1.97 -2.85 -7.18
CA SER A 61 1.03 -1.75 -7.37
C SER A 61 0.07 -2.08 -8.52
N ASP A 62 -1.20 -1.71 -8.39
CA ASP A 62 -2.21 -1.82 -9.45
C ASP A 62 -2.63 -0.46 -10.00
N GLN A 63 -1.84 0.59 -9.75
CA GLN A 63 -2.07 1.91 -10.32
C GLN A 63 -2.14 1.88 -11.86
N THR A 64 -2.86 2.83 -12.44
CA THR A 64 -2.95 2.95 -13.90
C THR A 64 -1.59 3.35 -14.48
N ARG A 65 -1.18 2.68 -15.57
CA ARG A 65 0.08 2.96 -16.27
C ARG A 65 0.00 4.30 -17.02
N PRO A 66 1.07 5.11 -17.04
CA PRO A 66 1.17 6.27 -17.92
C PRO A 66 0.96 5.88 -19.39
N GLN A 67 0.27 6.73 -20.13
CA GLN A 67 0.13 6.63 -21.59
C GLN A 67 0.19 8.03 -22.22
N PHE A 68 0.54 8.13 -23.50
CA PHE A 68 0.92 9.40 -24.15
C PHE A 68 0.12 9.72 -25.41
N GLU A 69 -0.90 8.95 -25.72
CA GLU A 69 -1.52 8.88 -27.05
C GLU A 69 -3.00 9.30 -27.03
N ASP A 70 -3.75 8.85 -26.02
CA ASP A 70 -5.19 9.12 -25.90
C ASP A 70 -5.44 10.21 -24.83
N PRO A 71 -5.67 11.48 -25.22
CA PRO A 71 -5.96 12.56 -24.26
C PRO A 71 -7.21 12.33 -23.39
N THR A 72 -8.10 11.41 -23.77
CA THR A 72 -9.32 11.06 -23.03
C THR A 72 -9.15 9.81 -22.17
N GLY A 73 -8.10 9.01 -22.42
CA GLY A 73 -7.83 7.76 -21.73
C GLY A 73 -7.30 7.98 -20.31
N PRO A 74 -7.48 7.00 -19.40
CA PRO A 74 -6.88 7.03 -18.06
C PRO A 74 -5.36 7.23 -18.10
N ASN A 75 -4.87 8.00 -17.13
CA ASN A 75 -3.46 8.39 -16.95
C ASN A 75 -2.76 8.92 -18.22
N TYR A 76 -3.49 9.73 -19.01
CA TYR A 76 -2.85 10.53 -20.05
C TYR A 76 -1.74 11.37 -19.43
N THR A 77 -0.53 11.26 -19.95
CA THR A 77 0.67 11.83 -19.35
C THR A 77 1.35 12.75 -20.35
N THR A 78 1.63 13.98 -19.93
CA THR A 78 2.35 14.96 -20.75
C THR A 78 3.71 15.26 -20.14
N ILE A 79 4.71 15.51 -20.99
CA ILE A 79 6.10 15.73 -20.57
C ILE A 79 6.69 16.88 -21.37
N THR A 80 7.28 17.86 -20.69
CA THR A 80 7.87 19.04 -21.33
C THR A 80 9.19 19.42 -20.69
N ALA A 81 10.11 19.99 -21.48
CA ALA A 81 11.34 20.59 -21.00
C ALA A 81 11.23 22.12 -21.04
N SER A 82 11.72 22.82 -20.01
CA SER A 82 11.66 24.28 -19.90
C SER A 82 12.41 25.02 -21.01
N ASN A 83 13.37 24.35 -21.64
CA ASN A 83 14.29 24.93 -22.62
C ASN A 83 14.07 24.41 -24.05
N ASN A 84 12.93 23.75 -24.31
CA ASN A 84 12.58 23.13 -25.59
C ASN A 84 13.52 21.99 -26.05
N ALA A 85 14.27 21.36 -25.14
CA ALA A 85 14.94 20.10 -25.44
C ALA A 85 13.91 19.07 -25.93
N VAL A 86 14.27 18.32 -26.97
CA VAL A 86 13.40 17.27 -27.52
C VAL A 86 13.58 16.02 -26.69
N LEU A 87 12.47 15.50 -26.18
CA LEU A 87 12.42 14.33 -25.33
C LEU A 87 11.84 13.14 -26.11
N THR A 88 12.37 11.94 -25.86
CA THR A 88 11.68 10.67 -26.14
C THR A 88 11.37 10.00 -24.82
N TYR A 89 10.23 9.34 -24.73
CA TYR A 89 9.78 8.71 -23.50
C TYR A 89 8.90 7.51 -23.80
N HIS A 90 8.91 6.56 -22.87
CA HIS A 90 8.05 5.38 -22.91
C HIS A 90 7.88 4.83 -21.49
N TYR A 91 6.88 3.97 -21.32
CA TYR A 91 6.68 3.23 -20.08
C TYR A 91 7.08 1.76 -20.27
N ASP A 92 7.96 1.25 -19.42
CA ASP A 92 8.41 -0.13 -19.40
C ASP A 92 8.11 -0.76 -18.02
N PRO A 93 7.24 -1.79 -17.94
CA PRO A 93 6.97 -2.52 -16.71
C PRO A 93 8.18 -3.22 -16.08
N LYS A 94 9.29 -3.35 -16.82
CA LYS A 94 10.56 -3.95 -16.38
C LYS A 94 11.77 -3.08 -16.72
N GLY A 95 11.58 -1.76 -16.82
CA GLY A 95 12.61 -0.81 -17.24
C GLY A 95 13.70 -0.51 -16.22
N ASN A 96 13.59 -1.06 -15.00
CA ASN A 96 14.54 -0.85 -13.91
C ASN A 96 14.61 -2.06 -12.97
N VAL A 97 15.47 -1.99 -11.94
CA VAL A 97 15.69 -3.09 -11.00
C VAL A 97 14.51 -3.27 -10.04
N ARG A 98 14.14 -4.53 -9.76
CA ARG A 98 13.15 -4.89 -8.74
C ARG A 98 13.64 -4.45 -7.35
N PRO A 99 12.78 -3.88 -6.48
CA PRO A 99 11.33 -3.76 -6.60
C PRO A 99 10.83 -2.56 -7.42
N TRP A 100 11.69 -1.66 -7.86
CA TRP A 100 11.36 -0.43 -8.59
C TRP A 100 11.39 -0.62 -10.10
N ASP A 101 10.72 -1.64 -10.64
CA ASP A 101 10.88 -2.07 -12.04
C ASP A 101 9.93 -1.36 -13.03
N ARG A 102 8.78 -0.90 -12.55
CA ARG A 102 7.78 -0.17 -13.34
C ARG A 102 8.23 1.24 -13.63
N THR A 103 8.65 1.51 -14.86
CA THR A 103 9.48 2.68 -15.15
C THR A 103 8.90 3.56 -16.25
N LEU A 104 8.68 4.83 -15.94
CA LEU A 104 8.61 5.89 -16.95
C LEU A 104 10.04 6.31 -17.30
N TYR A 105 10.46 6.06 -18.53
CA TYR A 105 11.76 6.47 -19.05
C TYR A 105 11.64 7.76 -19.87
N ILE A 106 12.54 8.72 -19.66
CA ILE A 106 12.58 9.98 -20.41
C ILE A 106 14.03 10.28 -20.79
N LYS A 107 14.29 10.50 -22.08
CA LYS A 107 15.62 10.76 -22.63
C LYS A 107 15.64 12.03 -23.45
N VAL A 108 16.70 12.82 -23.26
CA VAL A 108 17.01 13.95 -24.14
C VAL A 108 17.60 13.41 -25.43
N VAL A 109 16.97 13.73 -26.58
CA VAL A 109 17.42 13.28 -27.91
C VAL A 109 17.86 14.41 -28.82
N ARG A 110 17.59 15.66 -28.42
CA ARG A 110 18.13 16.85 -29.07
C ARG A 110 18.15 18.01 -28.09
N GLY A 111 19.32 18.63 -27.95
CA GLY A 111 19.56 19.67 -26.95
C GLY A 111 20.17 19.06 -25.69
N PHE A 112 20.06 19.79 -24.58
CA PHE A 112 20.58 19.41 -23.26
C PHE A 112 19.82 20.25 -22.22
N LEU A 113 19.88 19.88 -20.96
CA LEU A 113 19.45 20.71 -19.83
C LEU A 113 20.68 21.33 -19.16
N ARG A 114 20.61 22.61 -18.83
CA ARG A 114 21.57 23.28 -17.94
C ARG A 114 21.11 23.16 -16.50
N GLU A 115 22.02 23.47 -15.57
CA GLU A 115 21.63 23.70 -14.18
C GLU A 115 20.45 24.69 -14.11
N GLY A 116 19.39 24.29 -13.40
CA GLY A 116 18.16 25.05 -13.27
C GLY A 116 17.11 24.85 -14.37
N ASP A 117 17.46 24.24 -15.52
CA ASP A 117 16.44 23.79 -16.48
C ASP A 117 15.63 22.62 -15.89
N SER A 118 14.38 22.46 -16.33
CA SER A 118 13.47 21.48 -15.74
C SER A 118 12.79 20.57 -16.76
N ILE A 119 12.51 19.34 -16.34
CA ILE A 119 11.53 18.45 -17.00
C ILE A 119 10.28 18.39 -16.13
N THR A 120 9.13 18.75 -16.71
CA THR A 120 7.82 18.67 -16.05
C THR A 120 7.05 17.49 -16.62
N ILE A 121 6.60 16.59 -15.74
CA ILE A 121 5.77 15.43 -16.04
C ILE A 121 4.40 15.67 -15.39
N THR A 122 3.33 15.68 -16.17
CA THR A 122 1.95 15.72 -15.65
C THR A 122 1.33 14.33 -15.80
N PHE A 123 1.31 13.56 -14.73
CA PHE A 123 0.58 12.29 -14.66
C PHE A 123 -0.92 12.57 -14.53
N GLY A 124 -1.74 11.88 -15.33
CA GLY A 124 -3.18 12.07 -15.32
C GLY A 124 -3.63 13.45 -15.76
N ASP A 125 -2.99 14.00 -16.79
CA ASP A 125 -3.34 15.28 -17.40
C ASP A 125 -4.80 15.27 -17.93
N ARG A 126 -5.63 16.14 -17.35
CA ARG A 126 -7.07 16.24 -17.64
C ARG A 126 -7.41 17.24 -18.74
N SER A 127 -6.43 17.97 -19.28
CA SER A 127 -6.67 19.02 -20.30
C SER A 127 -7.36 18.49 -21.56
N GLY A 128 -7.13 17.21 -21.87
CA GLY A 128 -7.73 16.49 -22.99
C GLY A 128 -9.01 15.70 -22.68
N GLY A 129 -9.51 15.74 -21.44
CA GLY A 129 -10.69 14.99 -21.00
C GLY A 129 -10.40 13.68 -20.25
N SER A 130 -9.14 13.35 -20.00
CA SER A 130 -8.76 12.20 -19.16
C SER A 130 -9.44 12.25 -17.79
N PRO A 131 -9.82 11.10 -17.21
CA PRO A 131 -10.20 11.05 -15.80
C PRO A 131 -9.02 11.32 -14.86
N GLY A 132 -7.78 11.17 -15.33
CA GLY A 132 -6.55 11.29 -14.52
C GLY A 132 -5.86 9.95 -14.26
N MET A 133 -4.90 9.94 -13.35
CA MET A 133 -4.18 8.75 -12.87
C MET A 133 -4.98 8.08 -11.76
N ARG A 134 -5.41 6.82 -11.96
CA ARG A 134 -5.98 6.03 -10.87
C ARG A 134 -4.83 5.59 -9.95
N LEU A 135 -4.89 6.00 -8.69
CA LEU A 135 -4.00 5.48 -7.65
C LEU A 135 -4.23 3.99 -7.43
N GLN A 136 -3.30 3.34 -6.73
CA GLN A 136 -3.47 1.93 -6.39
C GLN A 136 -4.64 1.74 -5.42
N THR A 137 -5.21 0.53 -5.41
CA THR A 137 -6.45 0.22 -4.69
C THR A 137 -6.24 -0.12 -3.22
N PHE A 138 -5.00 -0.11 -2.76
CA PHE A 138 -4.62 -0.35 -1.37
C PHE A 138 -3.82 0.81 -0.79
N CYS A 139 -3.88 0.95 0.53
CA CYS A 139 -3.25 2.04 1.26
C CYS A 139 -1.72 1.90 1.30
N GLU A 140 -1.01 3.02 1.28
CA GLU A 140 0.45 3.08 1.43
C GLU A 140 0.86 4.43 2.02
N GLU A 141 1.67 4.42 3.07
CA GLU A 141 2.07 5.64 3.79
C GLU A 141 3.13 6.46 3.02
N THR A 142 3.95 5.78 2.22
CA THR A 142 5.11 6.36 1.53
C THR A 142 5.11 6.01 0.05
N TYR A 143 3.98 6.25 -0.63
CA TYR A 143 3.87 5.98 -2.07
C TYR A 143 4.84 6.88 -2.84
N GLU A 144 5.95 6.32 -3.28
CA GLU A 144 7.10 7.06 -3.81
C GLU A 144 7.11 7.12 -5.34
N PHE A 145 7.41 8.30 -5.87
CA PHE A 145 7.75 8.50 -7.28
C PHE A 145 9.28 8.43 -7.42
N HIS A 146 9.83 7.22 -7.28
CA HIS A 146 11.26 6.95 -7.16
C HIS A 146 12.01 7.41 -8.41
N THR A 147 12.65 8.57 -8.32
CA THR A 147 13.24 9.26 -9.46
C THR A 147 14.76 9.06 -9.49
N LEU A 148 15.24 8.60 -10.63
CA LEU A 148 16.65 8.34 -10.91
C LEU A 148 17.12 9.15 -12.11
N ILE A 149 18.33 9.71 -12.05
CA ILE A 149 18.91 10.53 -13.12
C ILE A 149 20.21 9.89 -13.62
N ASP A 150 20.41 9.90 -14.93
CA ASP A 150 21.69 9.67 -15.61
C ASP A 150 22.05 10.93 -16.41
N PRO A 151 22.68 11.94 -15.77
CA PRO A 151 22.94 13.24 -16.38
C PRO A 151 23.90 13.20 -17.58
N ILE A 152 24.84 12.24 -17.59
CA ILE A 152 25.99 12.20 -18.50
C ILE A 152 25.98 10.97 -19.41
N ALA A 153 24.81 10.37 -19.63
CA ALA A 153 24.57 9.29 -20.59
C ALA A 153 25.46 8.04 -20.38
N THR A 154 25.77 7.71 -19.12
CA THR A 154 26.61 6.55 -18.76
C THR A 154 25.79 5.30 -18.51
N PHE A 155 24.47 5.41 -18.52
CA PHE A 155 23.51 4.38 -18.12
C PHE A 155 23.61 3.98 -16.64
N CYS A 156 24.28 4.79 -15.83
CA CYS A 156 24.36 4.67 -14.38
C CYS A 156 23.37 5.65 -13.74
N TYR A 157 22.17 5.14 -13.43
CA TYR A 157 21.09 5.95 -12.86
C TYR A 157 21.28 6.10 -11.36
N GLN A 158 21.23 7.34 -10.88
CA GLN A 158 21.42 7.69 -9.49
C GLN A 158 20.12 8.26 -8.90
N PRO A 159 19.68 7.80 -7.71
CA PRO A 159 18.51 8.37 -7.07
C PRO A 159 18.80 9.82 -6.67
N VAL A 160 17.83 10.71 -6.90
CA VAL A 160 17.89 12.03 -6.28
C VAL A 160 17.82 11.88 -4.74
N PRO A 161 18.50 12.74 -3.96
CA PRO A 161 18.55 12.60 -2.50
C PRO A 161 17.18 12.64 -1.82
N ASN A 162 16.28 13.48 -2.31
CA ASN A 162 14.94 13.66 -1.75
C ASN A 162 13.92 13.09 -2.74
N GLN A 163 13.34 11.95 -2.39
CA GLN A 163 12.33 11.29 -3.19
C GLN A 163 10.94 11.81 -2.83
N PRO A 164 10.13 12.27 -3.81
CA PRO A 164 8.77 12.72 -3.54
C PRO A 164 7.85 11.54 -3.20
N VAL A 165 7.08 11.70 -2.13
CA VAL A 165 6.09 10.72 -1.66
C VAL A 165 4.71 11.36 -1.51
N ILE A 166 3.67 10.53 -1.68
CA ILE A 166 2.29 10.84 -1.27
C ILE A 166 1.78 9.74 -0.34
N GLN A 167 0.69 10.02 0.37
CA GLN A 167 -0.04 9.01 1.14
C GLN A 167 -1.26 8.53 0.36
N ILE A 168 -1.45 7.21 0.33
CA ILE A 168 -2.68 6.58 -0.17
C ILE A 168 -3.46 6.07 1.05
N VAL A 169 -4.64 6.64 1.26
CA VAL A 169 -5.49 6.42 2.45
C VAL A 169 -6.80 5.74 2.07
N PRO A 170 -7.49 5.05 2.99
CA PRO A 170 -8.76 4.41 2.67
C PRO A 170 -9.83 5.45 2.31
N GLY A 171 -10.79 5.02 1.49
CA GLY A 171 -11.99 5.81 1.20
C GLY A 171 -13.01 5.77 2.33
N LYS A 172 -14.19 6.34 2.06
CA LYS A 172 -15.35 6.23 2.94
C LYS A 172 -15.78 4.77 3.10
N PRO A 173 -16.37 4.40 4.25
CA PRO A 173 -16.89 3.05 4.45
C PRO A 173 -18.00 2.74 3.46
N GLU A 174 -17.90 1.60 2.78
CA GLU A 174 -18.94 1.07 1.87
C GLU A 174 -19.55 -0.24 2.38
N ARG A 175 -18.83 -1.01 3.18
CA ARG A 175 -19.34 -2.24 3.80
C ARG A 175 -18.80 -2.43 5.21
N PHE A 176 -19.55 -3.15 6.03
CA PHE A 176 -19.11 -3.60 7.36
C PHE A 176 -18.71 -5.06 7.34
N LEU A 177 -17.79 -5.43 8.23
CA LEU A 177 -17.31 -6.79 8.39
C LEU A 177 -17.12 -7.08 9.88
N ALA A 178 -17.54 -8.26 10.31
CA ALA A 178 -17.32 -8.76 11.66
C ALA A 178 -16.72 -10.17 11.59
N VAL A 179 -15.73 -10.45 12.43
CA VAL A 179 -15.02 -11.73 12.52
C VAL A 179 -15.08 -12.21 13.96
N ALA A 180 -15.36 -13.50 14.10
CA ALA A 180 -15.34 -14.19 15.37
C ALA A 180 -14.60 -15.52 15.21
N PRO A 181 -14.13 -16.15 16.29
CA PRO A 181 -13.55 -17.48 16.19
C PRO A 181 -14.56 -18.51 15.67
N THR A 182 -14.10 -19.46 14.85
CA THR A 182 -14.98 -20.47 14.26
C THR A 182 -15.43 -21.54 15.26
N ILE A 183 -14.57 -21.96 16.19
CA ILE A 183 -14.85 -23.07 17.14
C ILE A 183 -14.41 -22.70 18.57
N ARG A 184 -15.33 -22.78 19.53
CA ARG A 184 -15.08 -22.55 20.96
C ARG A 184 -15.71 -23.63 21.83
N ASP A 185 -15.09 -23.88 22.99
CA ASP A 185 -15.64 -24.77 24.01
C ASP A 185 -16.82 -24.08 24.73
N VAL A 186 -17.72 -24.87 25.31
CA VAL A 186 -18.80 -24.37 26.15
C VAL A 186 -18.23 -23.57 27.32
N GLY A 187 -18.69 -22.33 27.46
CA GLY A 187 -18.27 -21.40 28.49
C GLY A 187 -16.92 -20.76 28.26
N GLU A 188 -16.20 -21.08 27.18
CA GLU A 188 -14.95 -20.41 26.83
C GLU A 188 -15.19 -18.96 26.40
N ALA A 189 -14.30 -18.07 26.80
CA ALA A 189 -14.37 -16.68 26.37
C ALA A 189 -13.92 -16.53 24.92
N PHE A 190 -14.58 -15.63 24.19
CA PHE A 190 -14.14 -15.22 22.87
C PHE A 190 -14.39 -13.72 22.65
N GLU A 191 -13.86 -13.23 21.53
CA GLU A 191 -13.98 -11.85 21.10
C GLU A 191 -14.58 -11.79 19.70
N VAL A 192 -15.23 -10.68 19.39
CA VAL A 192 -15.72 -10.35 18.06
C VAL A 192 -15.04 -9.06 17.63
N LYS A 193 -14.32 -9.11 16.51
CA LYS A 193 -13.64 -7.97 15.90
C LYS A 193 -14.47 -7.46 14.74
N PHE A 194 -14.66 -6.16 14.62
CA PHE A 194 -15.47 -5.58 13.55
C PHE A 194 -14.83 -4.31 12.99
N LYS A 195 -15.08 -4.03 11.72
CA LYS A 195 -14.58 -2.86 11.00
C LYS A 195 -15.53 -2.48 9.87
N ALA A 196 -15.33 -1.29 9.32
CA ALA A 196 -15.83 -0.98 7.99
C ALA A 196 -14.68 -0.97 6.99
N GLU A 197 -15.00 -1.25 5.73
CA GLU A 197 -14.07 -1.23 4.63
C GLU A 197 -14.56 -0.29 3.53
N ASP A 198 -13.61 0.36 2.85
CA ASP A 198 -13.89 1.10 1.63
C ASP A 198 -14.21 0.15 0.45
N LYS A 199 -14.51 0.74 -0.71
CA LYS A 199 -14.86 0.01 -1.95
C LYS A 199 -13.82 -1.02 -2.40
N TRP A 200 -12.57 -0.90 -1.95
CA TRP A 200 -11.46 -1.78 -2.29
C TRP A 200 -11.13 -2.77 -1.18
N GLY A 201 -11.83 -2.74 -0.05
CA GLY A 201 -11.57 -3.61 1.09
C GLY A 201 -10.56 -3.03 2.09
N ASN A 202 -10.13 -1.77 1.94
CA ASN A 202 -9.26 -1.16 2.95
C ASN A 202 -10.07 -0.83 4.21
N PRO A 203 -9.60 -1.20 5.42
CA PRO A 203 -10.18 -0.74 6.67
C PRO A 203 -10.27 0.79 6.68
N SER A 204 -11.48 1.33 6.85
CA SER A 204 -11.73 2.77 6.81
C SER A 204 -11.80 3.34 8.23
N ASP A 205 -11.07 4.44 8.45
CA ASP A 205 -11.14 5.25 9.67
C ASP A 205 -12.17 6.40 9.55
N GLN A 206 -12.90 6.49 8.45
CA GLN A 206 -13.89 7.54 8.19
C GLN A 206 -15.30 7.14 8.67
N CYS A 207 -15.39 6.22 9.63
CA CYS A 207 -16.65 5.75 10.20
C CYS A 207 -17.17 6.73 11.25
N ASP A 208 -18.49 6.97 11.26
CA ASP A 208 -19.18 7.63 12.36
C ASP A 208 -20.57 7.00 12.48
N CYS A 209 -20.63 5.84 13.14
CA CYS A 209 -21.85 5.04 13.18
C CYS A 209 -22.01 4.27 14.49
N GLN A 210 -23.26 4.12 14.90
CA GLN A 210 -23.69 3.17 15.93
C GLN A 210 -24.39 1.98 15.27
N LEU A 211 -24.03 0.77 15.69
CA LEU A 211 -24.61 -0.47 15.20
C LEU A 211 -25.30 -1.20 16.35
N THR A 212 -26.57 -1.58 16.16
CA THR A 212 -27.29 -2.48 17.06
C THR A 212 -26.80 -3.90 16.84
N VAL A 213 -26.55 -4.65 17.91
CA VAL A 213 -26.01 -6.01 17.84
C VAL A 213 -27.07 -7.02 18.29
N ARG A 214 -27.22 -8.11 17.55
CA ARG A 214 -28.12 -9.22 17.90
C ARG A 214 -27.43 -10.55 17.64
N ALA A 215 -27.73 -11.56 18.45
CA ALA A 215 -27.22 -12.90 18.23
C ALA A 215 -28.36 -13.87 17.95
N SER A 216 -28.10 -14.88 17.13
CA SER A 216 -29.06 -15.96 16.85
C SER A 216 -29.24 -16.93 18.04
N HIS A 217 -28.42 -16.80 19.07
CA HIS A 217 -28.42 -17.60 20.31
C HIS A 217 -28.04 -16.68 21.49
N PRO A 218 -28.49 -16.92 22.74
CA PRO A 218 -28.02 -16.17 23.90
C PRO A 218 -26.49 -16.20 24.05
N ILE A 219 -25.91 -15.01 24.29
CA ILE A 219 -24.47 -14.81 24.53
C ILE A 219 -24.31 -13.88 25.74
N ASP A 220 -23.57 -14.33 26.74
CA ASP A 220 -23.24 -13.53 27.91
C ASP A 220 -22.19 -12.47 27.55
N GLY A 221 -22.39 -11.24 28.00
CA GLY A 221 -21.49 -10.11 27.73
C GLY A 221 -21.71 -9.39 26.40
N LEU A 222 -22.68 -9.81 25.58
CA LEU A 222 -23.00 -9.14 24.32
C LEU A 222 -23.69 -7.80 24.60
N PRO A 223 -23.15 -6.66 24.12
CA PRO A 223 -23.80 -5.36 24.28
C PRO A 223 -24.98 -5.23 23.29
N ASP A 224 -25.95 -4.37 23.62
CA ASP A 224 -27.06 -4.06 22.71
C ASP A 224 -26.60 -3.27 21.46
N SER A 225 -25.51 -2.52 21.58
CA SER A 225 -24.94 -1.74 20.48
C SER A 225 -23.43 -1.49 20.61
N VAL A 226 -22.79 -1.18 19.49
CA VAL A 226 -21.38 -0.77 19.39
C VAL A 226 -21.25 0.50 18.55
N THR A 227 -20.09 1.16 18.60
CA THR A 227 -19.85 2.41 17.85
C THR A 227 -18.46 2.41 17.23
N LEU A 228 -18.35 2.84 15.98
CA LEU A 228 -17.10 3.21 15.33
C LEU A 228 -17.10 4.72 15.13
N LYS A 229 -16.09 5.40 15.68
CA LYS A 229 -15.91 6.86 15.59
C LYS A 229 -14.84 7.22 14.55
N PRO A 230 -14.83 8.48 14.07
CA PRO A 230 -13.80 8.93 13.16
C PRO A 230 -12.40 8.73 13.74
N GLY A 231 -11.47 8.24 12.91
CA GLY A 231 -10.12 7.85 13.30
C GLY A 231 -9.98 6.41 13.81
N GLN A 232 -11.08 5.67 14.01
CA GLN A 232 -11.04 4.26 14.41
C GLN A 232 -11.18 3.34 13.20
N PHE A 233 -10.17 2.48 13.00
CA PHE A 233 -10.18 1.48 11.91
C PHE A 233 -10.98 0.21 12.25
N ALA A 234 -11.18 -0.07 13.53
CA ALA A 234 -11.79 -1.30 14.03
C ALA A 234 -12.31 -1.14 15.46
N GLY A 235 -13.20 -2.03 15.86
CA GLY A 235 -13.67 -2.22 17.23
C GLY A 235 -13.63 -3.69 17.63
N VAL A 236 -13.64 -3.94 18.95
CA VAL A 236 -13.60 -5.29 19.53
C VAL A 236 -14.61 -5.39 20.66
N ILE A 237 -15.40 -6.47 20.67
CA ILE A 237 -16.26 -6.87 21.78
C ILE A 237 -15.56 -8.04 22.47
N THR A 238 -15.24 -7.88 23.75
CA THR A 238 -14.47 -8.88 24.51
C THR A 238 -15.31 -9.56 25.60
N GLY A 239 -14.82 -10.70 26.09
CA GLY A 239 -15.42 -11.39 27.24
C GLY A 239 -16.74 -12.11 26.94
N LEU A 240 -17.05 -12.37 25.66
CA LEU A 240 -18.26 -13.06 25.24
C LEU A 240 -18.20 -14.55 25.63
N ARG A 241 -19.31 -15.11 26.11
CA ARG A 241 -19.41 -16.52 26.48
C ARG A 241 -20.75 -17.12 26.07
N VAL A 242 -20.73 -18.40 25.71
CA VAL A 242 -21.94 -19.18 25.43
C VAL A 242 -21.90 -20.46 26.23
N HIS A 243 -22.95 -20.73 27.00
CA HIS A 243 -22.98 -21.80 27.99
C HIS A 243 -23.67 -23.10 27.51
N GLU A 244 -24.14 -23.12 26.27
CA GLU A 244 -24.77 -24.28 25.65
C GLU A 244 -24.18 -24.52 24.26
N ALA A 245 -24.17 -25.79 23.83
CA ALA A 245 -23.70 -26.14 22.50
C ALA A 245 -24.65 -25.57 21.44
N ALA A 246 -24.10 -24.85 20.46
CA ALA A 246 -24.88 -24.16 19.44
C ALA A 246 -24.01 -23.80 18.22
N ASP A 247 -24.64 -23.73 17.06
CA ASP A 247 -24.11 -22.98 15.92
C ASP A 247 -24.82 -21.62 15.88
N LEU A 248 -24.06 -20.53 15.86
CA LEU A 248 -24.61 -19.18 16.00
C LEU A 248 -23.88 -18.15 15.13
N VAL A 249 -24.53 -17.00 14.96
CA VAL A 249 -23.99 -15.80 14.32
C VAL A 249 -24.36 -14.56 15.13
N ILE A 250 -23.54 -13.52 15.02
CA ILE A 250 -23.82 -12.20 15.57
C ILE A 250 -24.03 -11.23 14.41
N GLU A 251 -25.17 -10.56 14.40
CA GLU A 251 -25.66 -9.65 13.37
C GLU A 251 -25.56 -8.20 13.85
N PHE A 252 -25.15 -7.31 12.95
CA PHE A 252 -24.97 -5.88 13.18
C PHE A 252 -25.92 -5.09 12.29
N PHE A 253 -26.76 -4.24 12.88
CA PHE A 253 -27.79 -3.46 12.19
C PHE A 253 -27.52 -1.97 12.36
N ASP A 254 -27.81 -1.18 11.32
CA ASP A 254 -27.77 0.28 11.42
C ASP A 254 -28.96 0.85 12.21
N GLU A 255 -28.99 2.18 12.37
CA GLU A 255 -30.08 2.90 13.07
C GLU A 255 -31.45 2.73 12.40
N ALA A 256 -31.48 2.43 11.09
CA ALA A 256 -32.71 2.15 10.35
C ALA A 256 -33.17 0.68 10.50
N GLY A 257 -32.40 -0.15 11.20
CA GLY A 257 -32.67 -1.57 11.39
C GLY A 257 -32.30 -2.45 10.19
N VAL A 258 -31.47 -1.95 9.28
CA VAL A 258 -30.97 -2.70 8.12
C VAL A 258 -29.72 -3.48 8.53
N LEU A 259 -29.69 -4.77 8.20
CA LEU A 259 -28.54 -5.64 8.45
C LEU A 259 -27.34 -5.15 7.62
N GLN A 260 -26.25 -4.78 8.30
CA GLN A 260 -25.02 -4.29 7.69
C GLN A 260 -24.00 -5.42 7.49
N CYS A 261 -23.84 -6.27 8.49
CA CYS A 261 -23.00 -7.47 8.40
C CYS A 261 -23.38 -8.49 9.47
N ALA A 262 -22.86 -9.70 9.32
CA ALA A 262 -22.88 -10.74 10.35
C ALA A 262 -21.48 -11.33 10.47
N THR A 263 -21.17 -11.92 11.62
CA THR A 263 -19.93 -12.69 11.80
C THR A 263 -19.90 -13.91 10.87
N ASN A 264 -18.72 -14.50 10.68
CA ASN A 264 -18.66 -15.91 10.28
C ASN A 264 -19.42 -16.78 11.30
N PRO A 265 -19.87 -17.99 10.90
CA PRO A 265 -20.48 -18.93 11.84
C PRO A 265 -19.53 -19.29 12.99
N ILE A 266 -20.10 -19.36 14.18
CA ILE A 266 -19.42 -19.75 15.42
C ILE A 266 -20.04 -21.06 15.89
N ARG A 267 -19.21 -22.08 16.08
CA ARG A 267 -19.60 -23.36 16.68
C ARG A 267 -19.14 -23.41 18.13
N ILE A 268 -20.11 -23.59 19.02
CA ILE A 268 -19.90 -23.86 20.44
C ILE A 268 -20.15 -25.35 20.66
N GLU A 269 -19.14 -26.09 21.09
CA GLU A 269 -19.26 -27.54 21.36
C GLU A 269 -18.47 -27.94 22.61
N PRO A 270 -18.93 -28.95 23.37
CA PRO A 270 -18.23 -29.37 24.57
C PRO A 270 -16.93 -30.10 24.22
N ALA A 271 -15.82 -29.67 24.82
CA ALA A 271 -14.50 -30.28 24.68
C ALA A 271 -14.09 -30.50 23.20
N PRO A 272 -13.96 -29.42 22.39
CA PRO A 272 -13.67 -29.52 20.97
C PRO A 272 -12.34 -30.25 20.73
N VAL A 273 -12.36 -31.22 19.81
CA VAL A 273 -11.17 -32.03 19.48
C VAL A 273 -10.14 -31.27 18.64
N SER A 274 -10.52 -30.16 18.03
CA SER A 274 -9.67 -29.29 17.24
C SER A 274 -10.10 -27.83 17.30
N ARG A 275 -9.20 -26.94 16.88
CA ARG A 275 -9.47 -25.51 16.71
C ARG A 275 -9.33 -25.15 15.24
N HIS A 276 -9.97 -24.06 14.86
CA HIS A 276 -9.80 -23.46 13.54
C HIS A 276 -9.19 -22.08 13.73
N PHE A 277 -8.13 -21.81 12.97
CA PHE A 277 -7.45 -20.53 12.92
C PHE A 277 -7.32 -20.08 11.47
N TRP A 278 -7.52 -18.79 11.23
CA TRP A 278 -7.40 -18.17 9.92
C TRP A 278 -6.02 -17.53 9.81
N GLY A 279 -5.29 -17.84 8.75
CA GLY A 279 -3.95 -17.31 8.56
C GLY A 279 -3.67 -16.81 7.16
N ASP A 280 -2.89 -15.74 7.07
CA ASP A 280 -2.25 -15.29 5.84
C ASP A 280 -0.73 -15.47 5.95
N LEU A 281 -0.23 -16.51 5.29
CA LEU A 281 1.16 -16.93 5.41
C LEU A 281 2.05 -16.35 4.31
N HIS A 282 1.52 -15.52 3.41
CA HIS A 282 2.24 -15.08 2.21
C HIS A 282 2.27 -13.54 2.10
N GLY A 283 2.81 -12.89 3.12
CA GLY A 283 3.06 -11.44 3.11
C GLY A 283 4.45 -11.06 2.61
N GLN A 284 4.56 -9.89 1.98
CA GLN A 284 5.84 -9.24 1.72
C GLN A 284 5.73 -7.74 2.04
N SER A 285 6.81 -7.19 2.57
CA SER A 285 6.95 -5.77 2.92
C SER A 285 7.95 -5.06 1.98
N GLU A 286 8.13 -3.75 2.17
CA GLU A 286 8.97 -2.89 1.33
C GLU A 286 10.45 -3.22 1.37
N GLU A 287 10.92 -3.88 2.42
CA GLU A 287 12.28 -4.40 2.53
C GLU A 287 12.54 -5.51 1.51
N THR A 288 11.47 -6.06 0.88
CA THR A 288 11.54 -7.07 -0.18
C THR A 288 10.83 -6.61 -1.47
N ILE A 289 9.69 -7.20 -1.87
CA ILE A 289 8.95 -6.75 -3.07
C ILE A 289 7.69 -5.93 -2.77
N GLY A 290 7.19 -6.01 -1.54
CA GLY A 290 5.93 -5.41 -1.15
C GLY A 290 6.01 -3.90 -0.96
N THR A 291 5.08 -3.37 -0.18
CA THR A 291 4.93 -1.94 0.16
C THR A 291 4.76 -1.82 1.68
N GLY A 292 5.20 -0.70 2.26
CA GLY A 292 5.19 -0.47 3.71
C GLY A 292 6.12 -1.41 4.50
N THR A 293 6.42 -1.04 5.74
CA THR A 293 7.35 -1.79 6.60
C THR A 293 6.81 -3.16 7.00
N ALA A 294 7.71 -4.08 7.35
CA ALA A 294 7.33 -5.38 7.92
C ALA A 294 6.50 -5.22 9.21
N GLU A 295 6.83 -4.23 10.05
CA GLU A 295 6.07 -3.91 11.26
C GLU A 295 4.62 -3.50 10.94
N ALA A 296 4.43 -2.62 9.94
CA ALA A 296 3.11 -2.19 9.51
C ALA A 296 2.27 -3.36 8.98
N TYR A 297 2.91 -4.31 8.29
CA TYR A 297 2.28 -5.56 7.84
C TYR A 297 1.77 -6.40 9.02
N PHE A 298 2.62 -6.73 10.00
CA PHE A 298 2.21 -7.52 11.17
C PHE A 298 1.10 -6.84 11.97
N LYS A 299 1.21 -5.53 12.16
CA LYS A 299 0.18 -4.72 12.80
C LYS A 299 -1.14 -4.75 12.03
N PHE A 300 -1.10 -4.61 10.71
CA PHE A 300 -2.28 -4.70 9.86
C PHE A 300 -2.94 -6.08 9.98
N ALA A 301 -2.17 -7.16 9.90
CA ALA A 301 -2.67 -8.53 10.02
C ALA A 301 -3.44 -8.74 11.34
N ARG A 302 -2.83 -8.37 12.47
CA ARG A 302 -3.43 -8.51 13.80
C ARG A 302 -4.63 -7.59 14.03
N ASP A 303 -4.46 -6.30 13.74
CA ASP A 303 -5.36 -5.24 14.21
C ASP A 303 -6.45 -4.88 13.19
N ARG A 304 -6.30 -5.29 11.92
CA ARG A 304 -7.18 -4.85 10.84
C ARG A 304 -7.63 -5.95 9.88
N ALA A 305 -6.80 -6.96 9.61
CA ALA A 305 -7.22 -8.13 8.83
C ALA A 305 -7.95 -9.16 9.70
N PHE A 306 -7.67 -9.15 11.01
CA PHE A 306 -8.21 -10.09 12.00
C PHE A 306 -7.86 -11.55 11.72
N VAL A 307 -6.68 -11.79 11.14
CA VAL A 307 -6.14 -13.15 11.04
C VAL A 307 -5.56 -13.56 12.38
N ASP A 308 -5.64 -14.85 12.70
CA ASP A 308 -5.06 -15.45 13.90
C ASP A 308 -3.56 -15.70 13.72
N ILE A 309 -3.12 -15.93 12.48
CA ILE A 309 -1.75 -16.29 12.13
C ILE A 309 -1.30 -15.48 10.93
N THR A 310 -0.07 -14.95 10.94
CA THR A 310 0.50 -14.35 9.74
C THR A 310 1.97 -14.71 9.55
N GLY A 311 2.38 -14.81 8.29
CA GLY A 311 3.77 -15.08 7.91
C GLY A 311 4.35 -14.02 6.98
N HIS A 312 5.63 -13.69 7.18
CA HIS A 312 6.40 -12.91 6.20
C HIS A 312 7.22 -13.83 5.29
N GLN A 313 7.08 -13.67 3.97
CA GLN A 313 7.71 -14.51 2.95
C GLN A 313 8.50 -13.69 1.94
N GLY A 314 9.52 -12.99 2.42
CA GLY A 314 10.50 -12.36 1.56
C GLY A 314 11.25 -13.36 0.68
N ASN A 315 11.53 -12.97 -0.57
CA ASN A 315 12.36 -13.78 -1.46
C ASN A 315 13.79 -13.91 -0.90
N ASP A 316 14.33 -15.13 -0.90
CA ASP A 316 15.65 -15.48 -0.33
C ASP A 316 16.79 -14.55 -0.78
N PHE A 317 16.85 -14.21 -2.08
CA PHE A 317 17.86 -13.32 -2.64
C PHE A 317 17.71 -11.84 -2.25
N GLN A 318 16.62 -11.48 -1.56
CA GLN A 318 16.38 -10.14 -1.00
C GLN A 318 16.55 -10.10 0.53
N ILE A 319 16.68 -11.26 1.18
CA ILE A 319 16.86 -11.36 2.63
C ILE A 319 18.33 -11.17 2.99
N THR A 320 18.60 -10.15 3.79
CA THR A 320 19.92 -9.94 4.42
C THR A 320 19.94 -10.52 5.83
N THR A 321 21.13 -10.77 6.39
CA THR A 321 21.27 -11.21 7.78
C THR A 321 20.67 -10.20 8.78
N GLU A 322 20.81 -8.91 8.49
CA GLU A 322 20.24 -7.85 9.33
C GLU A 322 18.72 -7.86 9.27
N PHE A 323 18.15 -7.93 8.06
CA PHE A 323 16.69 -7.94 7.91
C PHE A 323 16.07 -9.23 8.45
N TRP A 324 16.72 -10.38 8.31
CA TRP A 324 16.25 -11.62 8.94
C TRP A 324 16.16 -11.50 10.46
N ARG A 325 17.19 -10.94 11.13
CA ARG A 325 17.14 -10.71 12.57
C ARG A 325 16.04 -9.74 12.96
N HIS A 326 15.83 -8.70 12.14
CA HIS A 326 14.74 -7.77 12.37
C HIS A 326 13.36 -8.47 12.28
N LEU A 327 13.18 -9.40 11.33
CA LEU A 327 11.97 -10.24 11.28
C LEU A 327 11.84 -11.13 12.52
N ASP A 328 12.92 -11.76 12.99
CA ASP A 328 12.89 -12.57 14.22
C ASP A 328 12.42 -11.71 15.43
N ASP A 329 12.95 -10.49 15.56
CA ASP A 329 12.57 -9.53 16.61
C ASP A 329 11.09 -9.12 16.48
N LEU A 330 10.61 -8.86 15.26
CA LEU A 330 9.20 -8.52 15.00
C LEU A 330 8.26 -9.70 15.29
N CYS A 331 8.60 -10.91 14.85
CA CYS A 331 7.81 -12.09 15.14
C CYS A 331 7.71 -12.31 16.66
N ALA A 332 8.81 -12.19 17.39
CA ALA A 332 8.80 -12.27 18.85
C ALA A 332 7.97 -11.15 19.51
N ALA A 333 8.02 -9.92 18.97
CA ALA A 333 7.29 -8.77 19.52
C ALA A 333 5.77 -8.84 19.27
N PHE A 334 5.34 -9.41 18.14
CA PHE A 334 3.93 -9.51 17.78
C PHE A 334 3.28 -10.83 18.22
N ASN A 335 4.05 -11.90 18.40
CA ASN A 335 3.52 -13.18 18.83
C ASN A 335 2.94 -13.12 20.25
N GLU A 336 1.66 -13.46 20.36
CA GLU A 336 0.90 -13.52 21.60
C GLU A 336 0.15 -14.84 21.66
N ASP A 337 0.60 -15.73 22.55
CA ASP A 337 0.06 -17.08 22.68
C ASP A 337 -1.46 -17.09 22.89
N GLY A 338 -2.17 -17.82 22.04
CA GLY A 338 -3.64 -17.93 22.09
C GLY A 338 -4.40 -16.73 21.51
N HIS A 339 -3.71 -15.70 21.01
CA HIS A 339 -4.33 -14.52 20.43
C HIS A 339 -3.85 -14.21 19.00
N PHE A 340 -2.54 -14.16 18.74
CA PHE A 340 -1.99 -13.87 17.43
C PHE A 340 -0.59 -14.47 17.25
N ILE A 341 -0.37 -15.21 16.17
CA ILE A 341 0.91 -15.86 15.90
C ILE A 341 1.58 -15.20 14.68
N ALA A 342 2.79 -14.70 14.87
CA ALA A 342 3.62 -14.11 13.81
C ALA A 342 4.79 -15.05 13.50
N ILE A 343 4.96 -15.42 12.23
CA ILE A 343 5.98 -16.37 11.77
C ILE A 343 6.85 -15.87 10.62
#